data_AF-A0A7S0RFP4-F1
#
_entry.id   AF-A0A7S0RFP4-F1
#
_cell.length_a   1.000
_cell.length_b   1.000
_cell.length_c   1.000
_cell.angle_alpha   90.00
_cell.angle_beta   90.00
_cell.angle_gamma   90.00
#
_symmetry.space_group_name_H-M   'P 1'
#
loop_
_entity.id
_entity.type
_entity.pdbx_description
1 polymer ?
#
loop_
_entity_poly.entity_id
_entity_poly.type
_entity_poly.pdbx_seq_one_letter_code
_entity_poly.pdbx_strand_id
1 'polypeptide(L)'
;MTTQTTKQSGKRTRMNAQSEDSRPILPKSARHEGRPTSGGNHTTETENPDELKLWQAYIHVVKGNIGPGCLSMPYAFSQGGLFIALGVLSAFAPACIYCMLLLVWSKHKMLADGGGQGLSARHINFEEVGAYALGPMGGQMIELFVSFTQLGVCSIYFDFCSTNLNAVFPAIAPKVFIILMIPVVMATVMVRDARGLVVFSTIAAVLIFSALLTIYGEVIPHLGGDLHNAPLRMGGPMSHIPVVFGSLAFAFEGIGLILPIESSLADSHRAGFPMVLALGMSTVAVVFLITGVLCFVALGDVDSASITAVLSGKGLGEKVIDTLNMLVSMAVLLTYPLQFLPPVQILEKRTGLERKDPESPSWKVHASELNIAAAPEGAGGTQ
;
A
#
# COMPACT_ATOMS: atom_id res chain seq x y z
N MET A 1 20.57 -58.18 -5.41
CA MET A 1 21.19 -58.84 -6.58
C MET A 1 20.08 -59.02 -7.62
N THR A 2 20.22 -58.59 -8.88
CA THR A 2 20.92 -59.28 -10.00
C THR A 2 20.42 -60.72 -10.20
N THR A 3 20.00 -61.19 -11.40
CA THR A 3 20.32 -60.71 -12.78
C THR A 3 19.16 -60.94 -13.78
N GLN A 4 19.21 -60.27 -14.95
CA GLN A 4 18.31 -60.44 -16.12
C GLN A 4 18.60 -61.71 -16.94
N THR A 5 17.59 -62.19 -17.71
CA THR A 5 17.67 -62.68 -19.12
C THR A 5 16.23 -62.99 -19.62
N THR A 6 15.82 -62.93 -20.90
CA THR A 6 16.52 -62.69 -22.19
C THR A 6 15.58 -62.06 -23.27
N LYS A 7 16.11 -61.16 -24.13
CA LYS A 7 16.12 -61.10 -25.63
C LYS A 7 14.96 -61.74 -26.46
N GLN A 8 14.59 -61.35 -27.72
CA GLN A 8 14.97 -60.34 -28.77
C GLN A 8 13.94 -60.48 -29.96
N SER A 9 13.86 -59.73 -31.08
CA SER A 9 14.37 -58.45 -31.65
C SER A 9 13.62 -58.09 -32.97
N GLY A 10 13.66 -56.83 -33.44
CA GLY A 10 13.34 -56.39 -34.82
C GLY A 10 11.91 -55.82 -35.02
N LYS A 11 11.66 -54.56 -35.42
CA LYS A 11 12.02 -53.81 -36.66
C LYS A 11 11.51 -54.50 -37.94
N ARG A 12 10.73 -53.86 -38.83
CA ARG A 12 10.98 -52.52 -39.44
C ARG A 12 9.73 -51.85 -40.06
N THR A 13 9.85 -50.54 -40.33
CA THR A 13 8.82 -49.57 -40.78
C THR A 13 8.39 -49.63 -42.27
N ARG A 14 7.14 -49.24 -42.59
CA ARG A 14 6.78 -48.42 -43.79
C ARG A 14 5.46 -47.65 -43.57
N MET A 15 5.07 -46.77 -44.51
CA MET A 15 4.20 -45.60 -44.28
C MET A 15 2.96 -45.50 -45.20
N ASN A 16 2.01 -44.65 -44.77
CA ASN A 16 1.10 -43.78 -45.54
C ASN A 16 -0.28 -44.27 -46.09
N ALA A 17 -1.30 -43.51 -45.63
CA ALA A 17 -2.35 -42.80 -46.39
C ALA A 17 -3.82 -43.30 -46.38
N GLN A 18 -4.73 -42.30 -46.35
CA GLN A 18 -6.20 -42.32 -46.53
C GLN A 18 -7.04 -43.01 -45.42
N SER A 19 -8.20 -42.50 -44.99
CA SER A 19 -8.87 -41.19 -45.25
C SER A 19 -9.96 -40.89 -44.19
N GLU A 20 -10.26 -39.59 -43.97
CA GLU A 20 -11.51 -38.94 -43.50
C GLU A 20 -12.40 -39.64 -42.45
N ASP A 21 -12.43 -39.15 -41.21
CA ASP A 21 -13.32 -38.08 -40.67
C ASP A 21 -14.69 -38.63 -40.15
N SER A 22 -15.13 -38.13 -38.99
CA SER A 22 -16.31 -38.63 -38.27
C SER A 22 -16.80 -37.65 -37.20
N ARG A 23 -17.96 -37.02 -37.43
CA ARG A 23 -18.73 -36.26 -36.43
C ARG A 23 -20.18 -36.69 -36.40
N PRO A 24 -20.76 -37.06 -35.24
CA PRO A 24 -22.19 -37.35 -35.13
C PRO A 24 -23.07 -36.08 -35.20
N ILE A 25 -23.92 -36.09 -36.22
CA ILE A 25 -24.93 -35.12 -36.64
C ILE A 25 -25.92 -34.70 -35.53
N LEU A 26 -26.34 -33.43 -35.53
CA LEU A 26 -27.46 -32.88 -34.74
C LEU A 26 -28.84 -33.22 -35.35
N PRO A 27 -29.89 -33.52 -34.55
CA PRO A 27 -31.27 -33.48 -35.01
C PRO A 27 -31.77 -32.03 -35.16
N LYS A 28 -32.67 -31.77 -36.12
CA LYS A 28 -33.26 -30.44 -36.38
C LYS A 28 -34.76 -30.39 -36.13
N SER A 29 -35.20 -29.28 -35.53
CA SER A 29 -36.48 -28.58 -35.78
C SER A 29 -37.80 -29.34 -35.59
N ALA A 30 -38.49 -29.00 -34.49
CA ALA A 30 -39.92 -28.67 -34.57
C ALA A 30 -40.07 -27.14 -34.55
N ARG A 31 -40.92 -26.58 -35.43
CA ARG A 31 -41.08 -25.12 -35.65
C ARG A 31 -42.49 -24.69 -35.23
N HIS A 32 -42.59 -23.82 -34.24
CA HIS A 32 -43.80 -23.04 -33.98
C HIS A 32 -43.45 -21.55 -34.06
N GLU A 33 -44.25 -20.79 -34.82
CA GLU A 33 -43.97 -19.38 -35.09
C GLU A 33 -44.73 -18.49 -34.10
N GLY A 34 -43.99 -17.61 -33.43
CA GLY A 34 -44.49 -16.54 -32.58
C GLY A 34 -43.83 -15.22 -32.97
N ARG A 35 -44.58 -14.11 -32.90
CA ARG A 35 -44.10 -12.79 -33.33
C ARG A 35 -42.99 -12.24 -32.42
N PRO A 36 -42.08 -11.40 -32.95
CA PRO A 36 -41.01 -10.81 -32.16
C PRO A 36 -41.53 -9.74 -31.21
N THR A 37 -41.44 -9.95 -29.90
CA THR A 37 -41.44 -8.88 -28.91
C THR A 37 -40.03 -8.33 -28.79
N SER A 38 -39.82 -7.06 -29.18
CA SER A 38 -38.56 -6.37 -28.89
C SER A 38 -38.38 -6.30 -27.37
N GLY A 39 -37.30 -6.89 -26.88
CA GLY A 39 -37.03 -7.11 -25.46
C GLY A 39 -35.55 -7.34 -25.26
N GLY A 40 -34.76 -6.30 -25.53
CA GLY A 40 -33.32 -6.33 -25.34
C GLY A 40 -32.97 -6.38 -23.86
N ASN A 41 -32.89 -7.59 -23.31
CA ASN A 41 -32.29 -7.84 -22.00
C ASN A 41 -30.78 -7.57 -22.09
N HIS A 42 -30.41 -6.29 -22.05
CA HIS A 42 -29.19 -5.90 -21.38
C HIS A 42 -29.29 -6.43 -19.96
N THR A 43 -28.57 -7.49 -19.66
CA THR A 43 -28.16 -7.79 -18.30
C THR A 43 -27.24 -6.66 -17.86
N THR A 44 -27.83 -5.58 -17.37
CA THR A 44 -27.12 -4.64 -16.52
C THR A 44 -26.59 -5.45 -15.35
N GLU A 45 -25.28 -5.72 -15.35
CA GLU A 45 -24.59 -6.08 -14.12
C GLU A 45 -24.97 -5.02 -13.10
N THR A 46 -25.66 -5.42 -12.05
CA THR A 46 -25.98 -4.52 -10.94
C THR A 46 -24.68 -4.26 -10.21
N GLU A 47 -23.94 -3.26 -10.69
CA GLU A 47 -22.76 -2.69 -10.03
C GLU A 47 -23.08 -2.56 -8.55
N ASN A 48 -22.41 -3.38 -7.74
CA ASN A 48 -22.63 -3.41 -6.31
C ASN A 48 -22.14 -2.04 -5.77
N PRO A 49 -22.98 -1.23 -5.09
CA PRO A 49 -22.69 0.19 -4.87
C PRO A 49 -21.43 0.46 -4.02
N ASP A 50 -20.91 -0.57 -3.34
CA ASP A 50 -19.66 -0.54 -2.57
C ASP A 50 -18.40 -0.85 -3.40
N GLU A 51 -18.50 -1.19 -4.69
CA GLU A 51 -17.36 -1.59 -5.51
C GLU A 51 -16.63 -0.43 -6.20
N LEU A 52 -15.30 -0.44 -6.06
CA LEU A 52 -14.44 0.66 -6.45
C LEU A 52 -14.27 0.73 -7.98
N LYS A 53 -14.34 1.94 -8.53
CA LYS A 53 -14.11 2.23 -9.96
C LYS A 53 -12.66 2.63 -10.21
N LEU A 54 -12.16 2.42 -11.42
CA LEU A 54 -10.75 2.67 -11.79
C LEU A 54 -10.24 4.09 -11.44
N TRP A 55 -11.07 5.13 -11.62
CA TRP A 55 -10.70 6.51 -11.28
C TRP A 55 -10.63 6.75 -9.76
N GLN A 56 -11.44 6.04 -8.98
CA GLN A 56 -11.38 6.08 -7.53
C GLN A 56 -10.13 5.33 -7.04
N ALA A 57 -9.83 4.16 -7.61
CA ALA A 57 -8.59 3.43 -7.32
C ALA A 57 -7.33 4.25 -7.63
N TYR A 58 -7.33 5.03 -8.72
CA TYR A 58 -6.26 6.02 -9.00
C TYR A 58 -6.11 7.03 -7.86
N ILE A 59 -7.22 7.63 -7.39
CA ILE A 59 -7.20 8.55 -6.26
C ILE A 59 -6.72 7.86 -4.98
N HIS A 60 -7.15 6.63 -4.70
CA HIS A 60 -6.68 5.88 -3.53
C HIS A 60 -5.18 5.54 -3.58
N VAL A 61 -4.63 5.19 -4.75
CA VAL A 61 -3.18 4.99 -4.94
C VAL A 61 -2.43 6.30 -4.68
N VAL A 62 -2.82 7.39 -5.35
CA VAL A 62 -2.13 8.70 -5.22
C VAL A 62 -2.24 9.25 -3.79
N LYS A 63 -3.44 9.26 -3.21
CA LYS A 63 -3.72 9.73 -1.84
C LYS A 63 -3.00 8.90 -0.78
N GLY A 64 -2.94 7.59 -0.96
CA GLY A 64 -2.33 6.69 0.02
C GLY A 64 -0.80 6.77 0.01
N ASN A 65 -0.18 6.94 -1.17
CA ASN A 65 1.28 7.04 -1.28
C ASN A 65 1.81 8.48 -1.05
N ILE A 66 0.97 9.52 -1.13
CA ILE A 66 1.35 10.89 -0.70
C ILE A 66 1.14 11.01 0.81
N GLY A 67 1.97 10.27 1.55
CA GLY A 67 2.09 10.32 3.00
C GLY A 67 3.13 11.32 3.49
N PRO A 68 3.42 11.33 4.81
CA PRO A 68 4.41 12.24 5.43
C PRO A 68 5.81 12.16 4.82
N GLY A 69 6.20 11.02 4.23
CA GLY A 69 7.49 10.84 3.56
C GLY A 69 7.75 11.84 2.43
N CYS A 70 6.71 12.41 1.81
CA CYS A 70 6.87 13.47 0.81
C CYS A 70 7.56 14.74 1.36
N LEU A 71 7.45 14.99 2.67
CA LEU A 71 8.04 16.14 3.36
C LEU A 71 9.55 15.96 3.63
N SER A 72 10.08 14.74 3.46
CA SER A 72 11.52 14.44 3.52
C SER A 72 12.25 14.60 2.18
N MET A 73 11.51 14.74 1.07
CA MET A 73 12.10 14.92 -0.26
C MET A 73 13.06 16.11 -0.38
N PRO A 74 12.80 17.30 0.23
CA PRO A 74 13.76 18.41 0.22
C PRO A 74 15.09 18.07 0.90
N TYR A 75 15.05 17.33 2.00
CA TYR A 75 16.25 16.87 2.72
C TYR A 75 17.05 15.89 1.85
N ALA A 76 16.38 14.95 1.17
CA ALA A 76 17.02 14.06 0.20
C ALA A 76 17.78 14.83 -0.91
N PHE A 77 17.17 15.90 -1.43
CA PHE A 77 17.80 16.75 -2.45
C PHE A 77 18.95 17.61 -1.92
N SER A 78 18.88 18.12 -0.69
CA SER A 78 20.04 18.78 -0.05
C SER A 78 21.20 17.80 0.17
N GLN A 79 20.94 16.63 0.77
CA GLN A 79 22.00 15.69 1.12
C GLN A 79 22.69 15.07 -0.11
N GLY A 80 21.93 14.80 -1.18
CA GLY A 80 22.49 14.30 -2.44
C GLY A 80 23.04 15.39 -3.36
N GLY A 81 22.57 16.63 -3.23
CA GLY A 81 22.64 17.59 -4.34
C GLY A 81 21.84 17.14 -5.56
N LEU A 82 21.66 18.04 -6.53
CA LEU A 82 20.70 17.86 -7.62
C LEU A 82 20.94 16.57 -8.44
N PHE A 83 22.17 16.29 -8.88
CA PHE A 83 22.46 15.15 -9.75
C PHE A 83 22.34 13.79 -9.05
N ILE A 84 22.74 13.66 -7.79
CA ILE A 84 22.60 12.38 -7.06
C ILE A 84 21.13 12.16 -6.70
N ALA A 85 20.42 13.19 -6.23
CA ALA A 85 19.01 13.04 -5.90
C ALA A 85 18.15 12.68 -7.12
N LEU A 86 18.37 13.33 -8.27
CA LEU A 86 17.74 12.96 -9.54
C LEU A 86 18.16 11.55 -10.02
N GLY A 87 19.45 11.21 -9.90
CA GLY A 87 19.97 9.90 -10.32
C GLY A 87 19.38 8.74 -9.51
N VAL A 88 19.33 8.86 -8.18
CA VAL A 88 18.73 7.84 -7.32
C VAL A 88 17.20 7.81 -7.51
N LEU A 89 16.51 8.95 -7.56
CA LEU A 89 15.06 9.00 -7.79
C LEU A 89 14.65 8.37 -9.13
N SER A 90 15.37 8.67 -10.22
CA SER A 90 15.07 8.15 -11.56
C SER A 90 15.38 6.67 -11.74
N ALA A 91 16.27 6.08 -10.93
CA ALA A 91 16.44 4.63 -10.84
C ALA A 91 15.40 3.98 -9.90
N PHE A 92 15.11 4.63 -8.77
CA PHE A 92 14.30 4.08 -7.69
C PHE A 92 12.80 4.06 -8.01
N ALA A 93 12.23 5.15 -8.52
CA ALA A 93 10.79 5.21 -8.78
C ALA A 93 10.32 4.18 -9.83
N PRO A 94 11.00 3.96 -10.98
CA PRO A 94 10.64 2.89 -11.90
C PRO A 94 10.82 1.49 -11.30
N ALA A 95 11.83 1.28 -10.44
CA ALA A 95 12.03 0.00 -9.76
C ALA A 95 10.89 -0.29 -8.77
N CYS A 96 10.46 0.69 -7.97
CA CYS A 96 9.29 0.58 -7.09
C CYS A 96 8.01 0.27 -7.87
N ILE A 97 7.76 0.99 -8.97
CA ILE A 97 6.61 0.75 -9.86
C ILE A 97 6.66 -0.69 -10.42
N TYR A 98 7.81 -1.13 -10.91
CA TYR A 98 7.99 -2.48 -11.42
C TYR A 98 7.73 -3.56 -10.34
N CYS A 99 8.25 -3.38 -9.13
CA CYS A 99 8.01 -4.29 -8.01
C CYS A 99 6.53 -4.34 -7.59
N MET A 100 5.83 -3.20 -7.57
CA MET A 100 4.38 -3.14 -7.29
C MET A 100 3.56 -3.87 -8.37
N LEU A 101 3.91 -3.70 -9.66
CA LEU A 101 3.29 -4.40 -10.78
C LEU A 101 3.56 -5.92 -10.74
N LEU A 102 4.78 -6.32 -10.39
CA LEU A 102 5.18 -7.72 -10.27
C LEU A 102 4.47 -8.43 -9.11
N LEU A 103 4.23 -7.73 -8.00
CA LEU A 103 3.42 -8.22 -6.88
C LEU A 103 1.97 -8.48 -7.31
N VAL A 104 1.34 -7.50 -7.97
CA VAL A 104 -0.01 -7.62 -8.54
C VAL A 104 -0.10 -8.80 -9.53
N TRP A 105 0.87 -8.93 -10.43
CA TRP A 105 0.93 -10.05 -11.36
C TRP A 105 1.08 -11.40 -10.64
N SER A 106 1.90 -11.46 -9.58
CA SER A 106 2.11 -12.68 -8.78
C SER A 106 0.85 -13.11 -8.03
N LYS A 107 0.07 -12.17 -7.48
CA LYS A 107 -1.26 -12.43 -6.89
C LYS A 107 -2.25 -12.96 -7.93
N HIS A 108 -2.35 -12.32 -9.09
CA HIS A 108 -3.22 -12.80 -10.17
C HIS A 108 -2.82 -14.19 -10.67
N LYS A 109 -1.52 -14.48 -10.77
CA LYS A 109 -1.03 -15.82 -11.15
C LYS A 109 -1.33 -16.86 -10.06
N MET A 110 -1.10 -16.55 -8.78
CA MET A 110 -1.45 -17.43 -7.67
C MET A 110 -2.93 -17.83 -7.70
N LEU A 111 -3.82 -16.86 -7.94
CA LEU A 111 -5.26 -17.12 -8.09
C LEU A 111 -5.59 -17.97 -9.33
N ALA A 112 -4.95 -17.71 -10.47
CA ALA A 112 -5.17 -18.47 -11.71
C ALA A 112 -4.70 -19.93 -11.61
N ASP A 113 -3.61 -20.20 -10.86
CA ASP A 113 -3.11 -21.54 -10.56
C ASP A 113 -3.95 -22.27 -9.48
N GLY A 114 -5.02 -21.65 -8.97
CA GLY A 114 -5.89 -22.21 -7.93
C GLY A 114 -5.34 -22.09 -6.49
N GLY A 115 -4.34 -21.24 -6.27
CA GLY A 115 -3.88 -20.85 -4.94
C GLY A 115 -4.89 -19.95 -4.22
N GLY A 116 -4.86 -19.97 -2.88
CA GLY A 116 -5.82 -19.22 -2.05
C GLY A 116 -7.18 -19.91 -1.84
N GLN A 117 -7.33 -21.18 -2.22
CA GLN A 117 -8.54 -21.97 -1.91
C GLN A 117 -8.87 -21.93 -0.41
N GLY A 118 -10.07 -21.43 -0.08
CA GLY A 118 -10.54 -21.24 1.30
C GLY A 118 -10.45 -19.80 1.80
N LEU A 119 -9.66 -18.94 1.16
CA LEU A 119 -9.63 -17.50 1.41
C LEU A 119 -10.52 -16.76 0.41
N SER A 120 -11.12 -15.66 0.85
CA SER A 120 -11.70 -14.69 -0.09
C SER A 120 -10.57 -13.98 -0.82
N ALA A 121 -10.69 -13.76 -2.13
CA ALA A 121 -9.73 -12.98 -2.91
C ALA A 121 -9.55 -11.53 -2.39
N ARG A 122 -10.42 -11.07 -1.48
CA ARG A 122 -10.28 -9.81 -0.76
C ARG A 122 -9.27 -9.81 0.40
N HIS A 123 -8.87 -10.97 0.92
CA HIS A 123 -8.04 -11.13 2.13
C HIS A 123 -6.58 -11.53 1.83
N ILE A 124 -6.15 -11.51 0.57
CA ILE A 124 -4.81 -11.99 0.18
C ILE A 124 -3.70 -11.07 0.69
N ASN A 125 -2.81 -11.62 1.51
CA ASN A 125 -1.72 -10.90 2.17
C ASN A 125 -0.36 -11.13 1.47
N PHE A 126 0.62 -10.26 1.78
CA PHE A 126 1.99 -10.34 1.26
C PHE A 126 2.69 -11.67 1.56
N GLU A 127 2.41 -12.25 2.73
CA GLU A 127 2.91 -13.58 3.13
C GLU A 127 2.44 -14.68 2.16
N GLU A 128 1.19 -14.65 1.70
CA GLU A 128 0.61 -15.70 0.84
C GLU A 128 1.19 -15.65 -0.57
N VAL A 129 1.24 -14.44 -1.16
CA VAL A 129 1.87 -14.23 -2.48
C VAL A 129 3.36 -14.56 -2.41
N GLY A 130 4.02 -14.22 -1.30
CA GLY A 130 5.40 -14.60 -1.00
C GLY A 130 5.60 -16.11 -0.83
N ALA A 131 4.66 -16.80 -0.17
CA ALA A 131 4.70 -18.25 0.04
C ALA A 131 4.48 -19.04 -1.26
N TYR A 132 3.63 -18.54 -2.16
CA TYR A 132 3.48 -19.07 -3.51
C TYR A 132 4.75 -18.86 -4.35
N ALA A 133 5.38 -17.67 -4.27
CA ALA A 133 6.53 -17.31 -5.11
C ALA A 133 7.88 -17.91 -4.62
N LEU A 134 8.08 -18.04 -3.31
CA LEU A 134 9.37 -18.39 -2.68
C LEU A 134 9.27 -19.56 -1.67
N GLY A 135 8.10 -20.19 -1.54
CA GLY A 135 7.83 -21.20 -0.51
C GLY A 135 7.54 -20.58 0.88
N PRO A 136 7.04 -21.37 1.85
CA PRO A 136 6.50 -20.85 3.12
C PRO A 136 7.47 -19.98 3.94
N MET A 137 8.77 -20.30 3.91
CA MET A 137 9.80 -19.49 4.56
C MET A 137 9.94 -18.09 3.93
N GLY A 138 9.84 -18.00 2.59
CA GLY A 138 9.89 -16.71 1.88
C GLY A 138 8.68 -15.83 2.19
N GLY A 139 7.49 -16.41 2.33
CA GLY A 139 6.29 -15.72 2.82
C GLY A 139 6.51 -15.07 4.19
N GLN A 140 6.99 -15.85 5.16
CA GLN A 140 7.29 -15.36 6.52
C GLN A 140 8.42 -14.31 6.56
N MET A 141 9.42 -14.41 5.67
CA MET A 141 10.46 -13.39 5.54
C MET A 141 9.93 -12.07 4.97
N ILE A 142 9.04 -12.13 3.96
CA ILE A 142 8.38 -10.94 3.39
C ILE A 142 7.51 -10.25 4.45
N GLU A 143 6.71 -11.02 5.18
CA GLU A 143 5.88 -10.54 6.29
C GLU A 143 6.73 -9.79 7.33
N LEU A 144 7.86 -10.40 7.76
CA LEU A 144 8.81 -9.83 8.71
C LEU A 144 9.46 -8.54 8.19
N PHE A 145 9.88 -8.48 6.92
CA PHE A 145 10.48 -7.28 6.33
C PHE A 145 9.48 -6.12 6.20
N VAL A 146 8.21 -6.40 5.84
CA VAL A 146 7.14 -5.39 5.83
C VAL A 146 6.96 -4.82 7.24
N SER A 147 6.87 -5.67 8.27
CA SER A 147 6.69 -5.19 9.65
C SER A 147 7.91 -4.45 10.20
N PHE A 148 9.14 -4.90 9.88
CA PHE A 148 10.34 -4.16 10.24
C PHE A 148 10.39 -2.77 9.60
N THR A 149 9.99 -2.67 8.32
CA THR A 149 9.87 -1.40 7.61
C THR A 149 8.88 -0.46 8.31
N GLN A 150 7.70 -0.97 8.69
CA GLN A 150 6.69 -0.14 9.35
C GLN A 150 7.06 0.26 10.79
N LEU A 151 7.82 -0.55 11.53
CA LEU A 151 8.42 -0.12 12.81
C LEU A 151 9.45 1.01 12.62
N GLY A 152 10.17 1.01 11.49
CA GLY A 152 10.99 2.13 11.04
C GLY A 152 10.16 3.40 10.79
N VAL A 153 9.07 3.29 10.02
CA VAL A 153 8.12 4.39 9.77
C VAL A 153 7.55 4.96 11.08
N CYS A 154 7.09 4.10 11.98
CA CYS A 154 6.61 4.49 13.31
C CYS A 154 7.67 5.26 14.13
N SER A 155 8.95 4.90 13.97
CA SER A 155 10.06 5.60 14.63
C SER A 155 10.30 7.00 14.02
N ILE A 156 10.25 7.12 12.69
CA ILE A 156 10.35 8.42 11.99
C ILE A 156 9.16 9.33 12.35
N TYR A 157 7.97 8.77 12.57
CA TYR A 157 6.78 9.53 12.97
C TYR A 157 6.97 10.25 14.32
N PHE A 158 7.63 9.62 15.30
CA PHE A 158 7.98 10.28 16.57
C PHE A 158 9.01 11.39 16.37
N ASP A 159 10.06 11.15 15.59
CA ASP A 159 11.13 12.13 15.33
C ASP A 159 10.58 13.39 14.62
N PHE A 160 9.87 13.19 13.51
CA PHE A 160 9.21 14.24 12.73
C PHE A 160 8.24 15.08 13.58
N CYS A 161 7.36 14.42 14.37
CA CYS A 161 6.44 15.14 15.23
C CYS A 161 7.14 15.89 16.37
N SER A 162 8.18 15.32 16.97
CA SER A 162 8.93 15.98 18.04
C SER A 162 9.71 17.21 17.54
N THR A 163 10.20 17.15 16.30
CA THR A 163 10.89 18.25 15.60
C THR A 163 9.91 19.39 15.29
N ASN A 164 8.74 19.09 14.75
CA ASN A 164 7.73 20.09 14.42
C ASN A 164 7.15 20.78 15.65
N LEU A 165 6.84 20.02 16.71
CA LEU A 165 6.36 20.63 17.96
C LEU A 165 7.46 21.42 18.67
N ASN A 166 8.74 21.05 18.55
CA ASN A 166 9.85 21.87 19.03
C ASN A 166 10.03 23.16 18.22
N ALA A 167 9.76 23.16 16.91
CA ALA A 167 9.78 24.38 16.10
C ALA A 167 8.71 25.40 16.57
N VAL A 168 7.51 24.92 16.89
CA VAL A 168 6.40 25.76 17.41
C VAL A 168 6.61 26.14 18.90
N PHE A 169 7.21 25.26 19.69
CA PHE A 169 7.43 25.45 21.13
C PHE A 169 8.91 25.26 21.49
N PRO A 170 9.81 26.17 21.11
CA PRO A 170 11.27 26.01 21.25
C PRO A 170 11.75 25.88 22.70
N ALA A 171 10.94 26.30 23.68
CA ALA A 171 11.22 26.11 25.11
C ALA A 171 11.09 24.64 25.59
N ILE A 172 10.51 23.74 24.78
CA ILE A 172 10.28 22.34 25.14
C ILE A 172 11.17 21.44 24.27
N ALA A 173 12.09 20.70 24.90
CA ALA A 173 13.04 19.83 24.19
C ALA A 173 12.31 18.67 23.45
N PRO A 174 12.73 18.27 22.22
CA PRO A 174 12.07 17.23 21.43
C PRO A 174 11.80 15.91 22.18
N LYS A 175 12.74 15.49 23.04
CA LYS A 175 12.60 14.28 23.87
C LYS A 175 11.36 14.30 24.77
N VAL A 176 10.90 15.47 25.22
CA VAL A 176 9.68 15.62 26.01
C VAL A 176 8.45 15.39 25.14
N PHE A 177 8.43 15.89 23.89
CA PHE A 177 7.33 15.62 22.95
C PHE A 177 7.20 14.14 22.62
N ILE A 178 8.31 13.41 22.43
CA ILE A 178 8.28 11.95 22.23
C ILE A 178 7.57 11.27 23.42
N ILE A 179 7.95 11.60 24.67
CA ILE A 179 7.34 11.03 25.88
C ILE A 179 5.84 11.39 25.98
N LEU A 180 5.46 12.64 25.66
CA LEU A 180 4.06 13.09 25.66
C LEU A 180 3.22 12.44 24.55
N MET A 181 3.84 12.03 23.44
CA MET A 181 3.12 11.34 22.36
C MET A 181 2.87 9.85 22.64
N ILE A 182 3.67 9.18 23.46
CA ILE A 182 3.46 7.76 23.83
C ILE A 182 2.01 7.48 24.29
N PRO A 183 1.41 8.19 25.28
CA PRO A 183 0.03 7.91 25.69
C PRO A 183 -1.00 8.21 24.59
N VAL A 184 -0.75 9.19 23.73
CA VAL A 184 -1.64 9.52 22.59
C VAL A 184 -1.59 8.40 21.55
N VAL A 185 -0.40 7.94 21.18
CA VAL A 185 -0.18 6.82 20.26
C VAL A 185 -0.74 5.50 20.80
N MET A 186 -0.57 5.23 22.09
CA MET A 186 -1.20 4.07 22.72
C MET A 186 -2.73 4.15 22.66
N ALA A 187 -3.32 5.33 22.86
CA ALA A 187 -4.76 5.54 22.73
C ALA A 187 -5.26 5.39 21.28
N THR A 188 -4.52 5.88 20.27
CA THR A 188 -4.92 5.71 18.86
C THR A 188 -4.76 4.26 18.37
N VAL A 189 -3.75 3.53 18.85
CA VAL A 189 -3.59 2.08 18.59
C VAL A 189 -4.66 1.23 19.30
N MET A 190 -5.27 1.72 20.38
CA MET A 190 -6.44 1.08 21.01
C MET A 190 -7.74 1.24 20.18
N VAL A 191 -7.78 2.11 19.16
CA VAL A 191 -8.94 2.27 18.28
C VAL A 191 -9.02 1.10 17.31
N ARG A 192 -9.95 0.17 17.58
CA ARG A 192 -10.10 -1.09 16.84
C ARG A 192 -11.10 -1.07 15.67
N ASP A 193 -11.85 0.02 15.45
CA ASP A 193 -12.78 0.12 14.33
C ASP A 193 -12.07 0.55 13.04
N ALA A 194 -11.99 -0.37 12.08
CA ALA A 194 -11.35 -0.13 10.78
C ALA A 194 -12.03 0.99 9.98
N ARG A 195 -13.34 1.22 10.16
CA ARG A 195 -14.06 2.30 9.47
C ARG A 195 -13.60 3.67 9.96
N GLY A 196 -13.44 3.86 11.28
CA GLY A 196 -12.83 5.04 11.87
C GLY A 196 -11.41 5.30 11.33
N LEU A 197 -10.57 4.27 11.23
CA LEU A 197 -9.21 4.40 10.69
C LEU A 197 -9.19 4.90 9.22
N VAL A 198 -10.14 4.50 8.37
CA VAL A 198 -10.28 5.01 7.00
C VAL A 198 -10.67 6.50 6.97
N VAL A 199 -11.50 6.96 7.91
CA VAL A 199 -11.85 8.38 8.05
C VAL A 199 -10.63 9.18 8.53
N PHE A 200 -9.90 8.72 9.54
CA PHE A 200 -8.69 9.38 10.03
C PHE A 200 -7.58 9.45 8.98
N SER A 201 -7.35 8.36 8.22
CA SER A 201 -6.47 8.34 7.04
C SER A 201 -6.87 9.40 6.01
N THR A 202 -8.18 9.57 5.79
CA THR A 202 -8.71 10.54 4.82
C THR A 202 -8.46 11.98 5.25
N ILE A 203 -8.68 12.30 6.53
CA ILE A 203 -8.39 13.62 7.10
C ILE A 203 -6.88 13.89 7.03
N ALA A 204 -6.05 12.93 7.45
CA ALA A 204 -4.60 13.05 7.44
C ALA A 204 -4.03 13.31 6.02
N ALA A 205 -4.51 12.59 5.00
CA ALA A 205 -4.07 12.82 3.63
C ALA A 205 -4.45 14.23 3.13
N VAL A 206 -5.65 14.72 3.44
CA VAL A 206 -6.05 16.10 3.10
C VAL A 206 -5.16 17.13 3.79
N LEU A 207 -4.77 16.89 5.05
CA LEU A 207 -3.82 17.75 5.76
C LEU A 207 -2.43 17.75 5.10
N ILE A 208 -1.89 16.59 4.72
CA ILE A 208 -0.61 16.49 3.99
C ILE A 208 -0.67 17.18 2.62
N PHE A 209 -1.75 17.03 1.85
CA PHE A 209 -1.94 17.80 0.61
C PHE A 209 -2.01 19.31 0.86
N SER A 210 -2.72 19.75 1.91
CA SER A 210 -2.76 21.18 2.27
C SER A 210 -1.37 21.71 2.64
N ALA A 211 -0.55 20.90 3.32
CA ALA A 211 0.82 21.24 3.66
C ALA A 211 1.71 21.39 2.43
N LEU A 212 1.63 20.48 1.45
CA LEU A 212 2.36 20.63 0.19
C LEU A 212 1.99 21.92 -0.55
N LEU A 213 0.70 22.28 -0.57
CA LEU A 213 0.24 23.54 -1.19
C LEU A 213 0.74 24.78 -0.43
N THR A 214 0.73 24.78 0.91
CA THR A 214 1.29 25.87 1.72
C THR A 214 2.80 25.99 1.54
N ILE A 215 3.53 24.86 1.54
CA ILE A 215 4.98 24.83 1.27
C ILE A 215 5.26 25.45 -0.10
N TYR A 216 4.54 25.06 -1.16
CA TYR A 216 4.71 25.68 -2.48
C TYR A 216 4.41 27.18 -2.47
N GLY A 217 3.38 27.62 -1.75
CA GLY A 217 3.03 29.05 -1.61
C GLY A 217 4.14 29.90 -0.99
N GLU A 218 4.81 29.40 0.05
CA GLU A 218 5.92 30.11 0.73
C GLU A 218 7.27 29.93 0.00
N VAL A 219 7.48 28.82 -0.70
CA VAL A 219 8.75 28.48 -1.39
C VAL A 219 8.88 29.15 -2.76
N ILE A 220 7.81 29.22 -3.56
CA ILE A 220 7.85 29.76 -4.93
C ILE A 220 8.33 31.23 -5.01
N PRO A 221 7.91 32.16 -4.13
CA PRO A 221 8.40 33.55 -4.14
C PRO A 221 9.92 33.66 -3.96
N HIS A 222 10.54 32.69 -3.29
CA HIS A 222 11.94 32.67 -2.90
C HIS A 222 12.84 31.86 -3.83
N LEU A 223 12.31 31.42 -4.98
CA LEU A 223 13.05 30.64 -5.98
C LEU A 223 14.20 31.42 -6.66
N GLY A 224 14.29 32.73 -6.41
CA GLY A 224 15.45 33.58 -6.77
C GLY A 224 16.74 33.26 -5.99
N GLY A 225 16.63 32.54 -4.88
CA GLY A 225 17.76 32.10 -4.06
C GLY A 225 18.04 32.94 -2.81
N ASP A 226 17.12 33.83 -2.42
CA ASP A 226 17.31 34.78 -1.30
C ASP A 226 17.49 34.11 0.08
N LEU A 227 17.21 32.80 0.21
CA LEU A 227 17.46 31.99 1.42
C LEU A 227 18.63 30.99 1.27
N HIS A 228 19.51 31.17 0.27
CA HIS A 228 20.73 30.37 0.10
C HIS A 228 21.81 30.73 1.14
N ASN A 229 22.11 29.78 2.03
CA ASN A 229 23.30 29.88 2.90
C ASN A 229 24.62 29.60 2.14
N ALA A 230 24.54 28.94 0.99
CA ALA A 230 25.64 28.50 0.15
C ALA A 230 25.17 28.29 -1.30
N PRO A 231 26.05 28.34 -2.33
CA PRO A 231 25.66 28.07 -3.71
C PRO A 231 25.14 26.64 -3.90
N LEU A 232 24.10 26.49 -4.73
CA LEU A 232 23.40 25.22 -4.96
C LEU A 232 24.34 24.07 -5.34
N ARG A 233 24.28 23.00 -4.56
CA ARG A 233 25.13 21.82 -4.71
C ARG A 233 24.62 20.94 -5.84
N MET A 234 25.15 21.17 -7.05
CA MET A 234 24.82 20.37 -8.23
C MET A 234 25.12 18.88 -8.03
N GLY A 235 26.16 18.53 -7.26
CA GLY A 235 26.42 17.18 -6.76
C GLY A 235 26.93 17.21 -5.33
N GLY A 236 26.34 16.38 -4.47
CA GLY A 236 26.80 16.13 -3.10
C GLY A 236 27.88 15.02 -3.05
N PRO A 237 28.33 14.64 -1.85
CA PRO A 237 29.30 13.56 -1.68
C PRO A 237 28.65 12.19 -1.93
N MET A 238 29.35 11.27 -2.62
CA MET A 238 28.84 9.91 -2.88
C MET A 238 28.50 9.12 -1.60
N SER A 239 29.10 9.48 -0.47
CA SER A 239 28.77 8.91 0.86
C SER A 239 27.35 9.24 1.35
N HIS A 240 26.65 10.20 0.76
CA HIS A 240 25.27 10.57 1.12
C HIS A 240 24.23 9.76 0.33
N ILE A 241 24.62 8.96 -0.68
CA ILE A 241 23.70 8.10 -1.46
C ILE A 241 22.79 7.23 -0.56
N PRO A 242 23.25 6.60 0.54
CA PRO A 242 22.38 5.83 1.43
C PRO A 242 21.31 6.67 2.13
N VAL A 243 21.59 7.95 2.44
CA VAL A 243 20.65 8.89 3.06
C VAL A 243 19.59 9.32 2.05
N VAL A 244 20.00 9.62 0.81
CA VAL A 244 19.11 9.91 -0.32
C VAL A 244 18.18 8.71 -0.59
N PHE A 245 18.75 7.50 -0.66
CA PHE A 245 18.00 6.26 -0.86
C PHE A 245 17.03 5.97 0.28
N GLY A 246 17.45 6.11 1.54
CA GLY A 246 16.57 5.91 2.70
C GLY A 246 15.40 6.90 2.73
N SER A 247 15.66 8.17 2.41
CA SER A 247 14.61 9.20 2.30
C SER A 247 13.62 8.89 1.17
N LEU A 248 14.11 8.44 0.01
CA LEU A 248 13.27 8.00 -1.11
C LEU A 248 12.46 6.74 -0.76
N ALA A 249 13.05 5.77 -0.06
CA ALA A 249 12.36 4.56 0.38
C ALA A 249 11.24 4.86 1.41
N PHE A 250 11.42 5.88 2.25
CA PHE A 250 10.36 6.40 3.12
C PHE A 250 9.30 7.22 2.34
N ALA A 251 9.70 8.00 1.32
CA ALA A 251 8.76 8.75 0.50
C ALA A 251 7.83 7.85 -0.33
N PHE A 252 8.36 6.79 -0.97
CA PHE A 252 7.59 5.79 -1.71
C PHE A 252 7.02 4.66 -0.82
N GLU A 253 6.87 4.91 0.48
CA GLU A 253 6.20 3.98 1.37
C GLU A 253 4.69 4.00 1.11
N GLY A 254 4.22 2.91 0.50
CA GLY A 254 2.80 2.65 0.26
C GLY A 254 2.54 1.27 -0.34
N ILE A 255 3.51 0.36 -0.25
CA ILE A 255 3.39 -1.02 -0.77
C ILE A 255 2.25 -1.77 -0.07
N GLY A 256 2.03 -1.52 1.22
CA GLY A 256 0.94 -2.12 2.03
C GLY A 256 -0.47 -1.83 1.49
N LEU A 257 -0.63 -0.74 0.73
CA LEU A 257 -1.90 -0.24 0.23
C LEU A 257 -2.39 -0.98 -1.01
N ILE A 258 -1.47 -1.58 -1.78
CA ILE A 258 -1.72 -2.00 -3.16
C ILE A 258 -2.69 -3.19 -3.22
N LEU A 259 -2.48 -4.21 -2.37
CA LEU A 259 -3.33 -5.41 -2.35
C LEU A 259 -4.77 -5.12 -1.88
N PRO A 260 -5.02 -4.29 -0.83
CA PRO A 260 -6.36 -3.83 -0.45
C PRO A 260 -7.08 -2.95 -1.48
N ILE A 261 -6.38 -2.05 -2.17
CA ILE A 261 -7.01 -1.20 -3.20
C ILE A 261 -7.47 -2.07 -4.39
N GLU A 262 -6.65 -3.04 -4.80
CA GLU A 262 -7.00 -3.97 -5.87
C GLU A 262 -8.18 -4.87 -5.54
N SER A 263 -8.26 -5.40 -4.31
CA SER A 263 -9.39 -6.24 -3.88
C SER A 263 -10.70 -5.47 -3.70
N SER A 264 -10.63 -4.15 -3.56
CA SER A 264 -11.79 -3.26 -3.48
C SER A 264 -12.41 -2.97 -4.86
N LEU A 265 -11.68 -3.19 -5.97
CA LEU A 265 -12.21 -3.08 -7.33
C LEU A 265 -13.18 -4.22 -7.65
N ALA A 266 -14.21 -3.89 -8.44
CA ALA A 266 -15.05 -4.87 -9.14
C ALA A 266 -14.19 -5.82 -10.01
N ASP A 267 -14.61 -7.08 -10.15
CA ASP A 267 -13.86 -8.10 -10.92
C ASP A 267 -13.61 -7.66 -12.37
N SER A 268 -14.62 -7.04 -13.00
CA SER A 268 -14.55 -6.46 -14.36
C SER A 268 -13.50 -5.35 -14.52
N HIS A 269 -13.15 -4.65 -13.43
CA HIS A 269 -12.18 -3.56 -13.43
C HIS A 269 -10.75 -3.98 -13.07
N ARG A 270 -10.51 -5.14 -12.42
CA ARG A 270 -9.15 -5.51 -11.94
C ARG A 270 -8.11 -5.62 -13.05
N ALA A 271 -8.51 -6.01 -14.26
CA ALA A 271 -7.60 -6.04 -15.43
C ALA A 271 -6.99 -4.65 -15.77
N GLY A 272 -7.68 -3.56 -15.42
CA GLY A 272 -7.18 -2.19 -15.58
C GLY A 272 -6.30 -1.68 -14.43
N PHE A 273 -6.26 -2.39 -13.29
CA PHE A 273 -5.52 -1.92 -12.10
C PHE A 273 -4.02 -1.73 -12.33
N PRO A 274 -3.28 -2.59 -13.06
CA PRO A 274 -1.86 -2.37 -13.32
C PRO A 274 -1.57 -1.03 -14.02
N MET A 275 -2.43 -0.61 -14.96
CA MET A 275 -2.30 0.68 -15.65
C MET A 275 -2.60 1.85 -14.69
N VAL A 276 -3.64 1.73 -13.87
CA VAL A 276 -3.98 2.73 -12.84
C VAL A 276 -2.88 2.88 -11.79
N LEU A 277 -2.28 1.77 -11.36
CA LEU A 277 -1.18 1.70 -10.41
C LEU A 277 0.08 2.38 -10.96
N ALA A 278 0.48 2.03 -12.20
CA ALA A 278 1.62 2.66 -12.86
C ALA A 278 1.42 4.18 -13.05
N LEU A 279 0.22 4.61 -13.46
CA LEU A 279 -0.11 6.03 -13.63
C LEU A 279 -0.13 6.76 -12.28
N GLY A 280 -0.76 6.19 -11.25
CA GLY A 280 -0.83 6.76 -9.91
C GLY A 280 0.56 6.96 -9.31
N MET A 281 1.38 5.92 -9.31
CA MET A 281 2.75 6.00 -8.79
C MET A 281 3.67 6.91 -9.62
N SER A 282 3.43 7.05 -10.93
CA SER A 282 4.12 8.05 -11.75
C SER A 282 3.74 9.48 -11.36
N THR A 283 2.46 9.75 -11.08
CA THR A 283 2.01 11.04 -10.54
C THR A 283 2.67 11.33 -9.18
N VAL A 284 2.74 10.34 -8.29
CA VAL A 284 3.42 10.47 -6.99
C VAL A 284 4.90 10.81 -7.17
N ALA A 285 5.59 10.10 -8.06
CA ALA A 285 7.00 10.37 -8.37
C ALA A 285 7.24 11.79 -8.93
N VAL A 286 6.33 12.30 -9.77
CA VAL A 286 6.38 13.67 -10.29
C VAL A 286 6.13 14.70 -9.18
N VAL A 287 5.17 14.46 -8.28
CA VAL A 287 4.95 15.33 -7.11
C VAL A 287 6.21 15.37 -6.24
N PHE A 288 6.81 14.23 -5.92
CA PHE A 288 8.03 14.16 -5.09
C PHE A 288 9.25 14.83 -5.76
N LEU A 289 9.40 14.67 -7.08
CA LEU A 289 10.39 15.38 -7.88
C LEU A 289 10.22 16.90 -7.76
N ILE A 290 8.99 17.39 -7.91
CA ILE A 290 8.66 18.82 -7.80
C ILE A 290 8.93 19.33 -6.37
N THR A 291 8.48 18.61 -5.32
CA THR A 291 8.75 18.96 -3.92
C THR A 291 10.24 19.06 -3.64
N GLY A 292 11.01 18.03 -4.02
CA GLY A 292 12.45 17.98 -3.79
C GLY A 292 13.20 19.09 -4.50
N VAL A 293 12.94 19.29 -5.80
CA VAL A 293 13.63 20.31 -6.61
C VAL A 293 13.25 21.73 -6.19
N LEU A 294 11.97 22.06 -6.04
CA LEU A 294 11.56 23.43 -5.67
C LEU A 294 12.10 23.85 -4.31
N CYS A 295 11.98 22.99 -3.30
CA CYS A 295 12.44 23.31 -1.95
C CYS A 295 13.97 23.41 -1.89
N PHE A 296 14.70 22.53 -2.59
CA PHE A 296 16.17 22.62 -2.68
C PHE A 296 16.62 23.89 -3.41
N VAL A 297 16.00 24.24 -4.55
CA VAL A 297 16.37 25.43 -5.32
C VAL A 297 16.09 26.74 -4.56
N ALA A 298 15.08 26.81 -3.70
CA ALA A 298 14.81 28.00 -2.87
C ALA A 298 15.62 28.05 -1.56
N LEU A 299 15.77 26.92 -0.86
CA LEU A 299 16.32 26.89 0.51
C LEU A 299 17.81 26.51 0.58
N GLY A 300 18.38 25.93 -0.48
CA GLY A 300 19.75 25.43 -0.49
C GLY A 300 19.92 24.19 0.39
N ASP A 301 20.94 24.21 1.25
CA ASP A 301 21.18 23.12 2.21
C ASP A 301 20.19 23.15 3.39
N VAL A 302 19.78 21.95 3.82
CA VAL A 302 18.70 21.72 4.79
C VAL A 302 19.11 20.63 5.79
N ASP A 303 19.12 20.97 7.07
CA ASP A 303 19.66 20.12 8.15
C ASP A 303 18.65 19.10 8.73
N SER A 304 17.36 19.21 8.42
CA SER A 304 16.30 18.34 8.98
C SER A 304 15.43 17.70 7.90
N ALA A 305 14.99 16.46 8.16
CA ALA A 305 14.01 15.75 7.35
C ALA A 305 12.59 16.34 7.43
N SER A 306 12.33 17.30 8.33
CA SER A 306 11.08 18.08 8.31
C SER A 306 11.27 19.44 7.64
N ILE A 307 10.78 19.55 6.41
CA ILE A 307 10.71 20.83 5.68
C ILE A 307 9.87 21.89 6.41
N THR A 308 8.82 21.51 7.14
CA THR A 308 7.93 22.47 7.82
C THR A 308 8.59 23.06 9.07
N ALA A 309 9.40 22.29 9.79
CA ALA A 309 10.22 22.82 10.88
C ALA A 309 11.32 23.77 10.38
N VAL A 310 11.93 23.44 9.23
CA VAL A 310 12.95 24.28 8.56
C VAL A 310 12.37 25.62 8.11
N LEU A 311 11.12 25.65 7.65
CA LEU A 311 10.43 26.89 7.27
C LEU A 311 10.16 27.81 8.49
N SER A 312 9.68 27.28 9.63
CA SER A 312 9.61 28.07 10.89
C SER A 312 11.00 28.58 11.30
N GLY A 313 12.03 27.73 11.21
CA GLY A 313 13.41 28.08 11.55
C GLY A 313 14.03 29.20 10.69
N LYS A 314 13.53 29.41 9.46
CA LYS A 314 13.92 30.55 8.60
C LYS A 314 12.98 31.76 8.72
N GLY A 315 12.01 31.75 9.65
CA GLY A 315 11.07 32.86 9.89
C GLY A 315 10.03 33.07 8.79
N LEU A 316 9.87 32.11 7.87
CA LEU A 316 8.91 32.23 6.78
C LEU A 316 7.49 31.98 7.29
N GLY A 317 6.63 32.99 7.13
CA GLY A 317 5.19 32.88 7.39
C GLY A 317 4.83 32.43 8.81
N GLU A 318 5.64 32.76 9.84
CA GLU A 318 5.57 32.28 11.24
C GLU A 318 4.25 31.58 11.64
N LYS A 319 3.15 32.33 11.78
CA LYS A 319 1.85 31.81 12.24
C LYS A 319 1.21 30.77 11.32
N VAL A 320 1.44 30.87 10.01
CA VAL A 320 0.96 29.92 9.00
C VAL A 320 1.75 28.63 9.09
N ILE A 321 3.09 28.70 9.13
CA ILE A 321 3.95 27.52 9.19
C ILE A 321 3.90 26.85 10.57
N ASP A 322 3.75 27.58 11.66
CA ASP A 322 3.55 27.00 12.99
C ASP A 322 2.19 26.26 13.10
N THR A 323 1.14 26.85 12.52
CA THR A 323 -0.15 26.16 12.34
C THR A 323 0.02 24.91 11.48
N LEU A 324 0.81 24.98 10.40
CA LEU A 324 1.08 23.86 9.53
C LEU A 324 1.84 22.73 10.25
N ASN A 325 2.87 23.07 11.03
CA ASN A 325 3.64 22.13 11.85
C ASN A 325 2.73 21.34 12.81
N MET A 326 1.79 22.01 13.49
CA MET A 326 0.78 21.34 14.32
C MET A 326 -0.15 20.44 13.51
N LEU A 327 -0.62 20.90 12.34
CA LEU A 327 -1.53 20.13 11.48
C LEU A 327 -0.88 18.88 10.87
N VAL A 328 0.35 18.95 10.39
CA VAL A 328 1.05 17.77 9.83
C VAL A 328 1.43 16.78 10.94
N SER A 329 1.79 17.24 12.14
CA SER A 329 2.00 16.35 13.29
C SER A 329 0.72 15.65 13.74
N MET A 330 -0.44 16.32 13.67
CA MET A 330 -1.73 15.67 13.88
C MET A 330 -2.03 14.63 12.79
N ALA A 331 -1.77 14.93 11.52
CA ALA A 331 -1.95 13.99 10.40
C ALA A 331 -1.08 12.73 10.54
N VAL A 332 0.16 12.88 10.99
CA VAL A 332 1.09 11.79 11.29
C VAL A 332 0.59 10.93 12.45
N LEU A 333 0.15 11.54 13.56
CA LEU A 333 -0.45 10.80 14.68
C LEU A 333 -1.73 10.04 14.30
N LEU A 334 -2.57 10.61 13.43
CA LEU A 334 -3.78 9.97 12.91
C LEU A 334 -3.50 8.80 11.96
N THR A 335 -2.32 8.75 11.33
CA THR A 335 -1.91 7.63 10.47
C THR A 335 -1.04 6.59 11.19
N TYR A 336 -0.50 6.89 12.37
CA TYR A 336 0.30 5.95 13.16
C TYR A 336 -0.36 4.56 13.33
N PRO A 337 -1.67 4.44 13.69
CA PRO A 337 -2.29 3.12 13.89
C PRO A 337 -2.22 2.22 12.66
N LEU A 338 -2.32 2.79 11.46
CA LEU A 338 -2.29 2.05 10.19
C LEU A 338 -0.92 1.43 9.94
N GLN A 339 0.16 2.18 10.19
CA GLN A 339 1.52 1.68 10.08
C GLN A 339 1.82 0.63 11.17
N PHE A 340 1.20 0.77 12.34
CA PHE A 340 1.33 -0.21 13.42
C PHE A 340 0.51 -1.50 13.20
N LEU A 341 -0.38 -1.58 12.20
CA LEU A 341 -1.20 -2.78 11.95
C LEU A 341 -0.37 -4.02 11.56
N PRO A 342 0.54 -4.02 10.56
CA PRO A 342 1.25 -5.24 10.18
C PRO A 342 2.11 -5.84 11.31
N PRO A 343 2.89 -5.07 12.09
CA PRO A 343 3.59 -5.60 13.26
C PRO A 343 2.66 -6.24 14.30
N VAL A 344 1.48 -5.65 14.53
CA VAL A 344 0.46 -6.22 15.44
C VAL A 344 -0.14 -7.50 14.87
N GLN A 345 -0.43 -7.56 13.57
CA GLN A 345 -0.97 -8.76 12.92
C GLN A 345 -0.01 -9.95 13.02
N ILE A 346 1.30 -9.75 12.78
CA ILE A 346 2.31 -10.80 13.00
C ILE A 346 2.34 -11.23 14.47
N LEU A 347 2.26 -10.29 15.40
CA LEU A 347 2.32 -10.59 16.84
C LEU A 347 1.08 -11.38 17.30
N GLU A 348 -0.12 -10.97 16.92
CA GLU A 348 -1.37 -11.68 17.22
C GLU A 348 -1.34 -13.10 16.62
N LYS A 349 -0.94 -13.24 15.35
CA LYS A 349 -0.75 -14.54 14.67
C LYS A 349 0.25 -15.46 15.37
N ARG A 350 1.45 -14.95 15.70
CA ARG A 350 2.53 -15.76 16.32
C ARG A 350 2.30 -16.09 17.79
N THR A 351 1.49 -15.32 18.50
CA THR A 351 1.15 -15.58 19.91
C THR A 351 -0.10 -16.44 20.10
N GLY A 352 -0.82 -16.76 19.01
CA GLY A 352 -2.13 -17.43 19.09
C GLY A 352 -3.23 -16.52 19.66
N LEU A 353 -2.98 -15.21 19.74
CA LEU A 353 -3.94 -14.18 20.12
C LEU A 353 -4.69 -13.63 18.89
N GLU A 354 -4.86 -14.46 17.86
CA GLU A 354 -5.61 -14.11 16.65
C GLU A 354 -7.02 -13.63 17.01
N ARG A 355 -7.36 -12.42 16.56
CA ARG A 355 -8.71 -11.89 16.70
C ARG A 355 -9.66 -12.76 15.88
N LYS A 356 -10.61 -13.41 16.56
CA LYS A 356 -11.82 -13.90 15.88
C LYS A 356 -12.63 -12.68 15.45
N ASP A 357 -12.42 -12.23 14.22
CA ASP A 357 -13.21 -11.16 13.61
C ASP A 357 -14.71 -11.51 13.67
N PRO A 358 -15.60 -10.65 14.19
CA PRO A 358 -17.02 -10.97 14.35
C PRO A 358 -17.75 -11.11 13.00
N GLU A 359 -17.14 -10.67 11.89
CA GLU A 359 -17.68 -10.88 10.55
C GLU A 359 -17.07 -12.08 9.81
N SER A 360 -16.00 -12.70 10.37
CA SER A 360 -15.33 -13.87 9.81
C SER A 360 -16.31 -15.04 9.60
N PRO A 361 -16.21 -15.79 8.48
CA PRO A 361 -16.91 -17.06 8.32
C PRO A 361 -16.67 -18.02 9.50
N SER A 362 -15.45 -18.06 10.05
CA SER A 362 -15.12 -18.94 11.19
C SER A 362 -15.81 -18.51 12.49
N TRP A 363 -16.04 -17.20 12.70
CA TRP A 363 -16.86 -16.74 13.83
C TRP A 363 -18.34 -17.08 13.63
N LYS A 364 -18.89 -16.93 12.42
CA LYS A 364 -20.29 -17.28 12.12
C LYS A 364 -20.55 -18.79 12.30
N VAL A 365 -19.62 -19.64 11.88
CA VAL A 365 -19.67 -21.09 12.18
C VAL A 365 -19.62 -21.31 13.70
N HIS A 366 -18.63 -20.75 14.39
CA HIS A 366 -18.45 -20.99 15.84
C HIS A 366 -19.58 -20.44 16.71
N ALA A 367 -20.20 -19.32 16.31
CA ALA A 367 -21.41 -18.79 16.94
C ALA A 367 -22.63 -19.68 16.69
N SER A 368 -22.70 -20.37 15.54
CA SER A 368 -23.73 -21.39 15.29
C SER A 368 -23.50 -22.66 16.12
N GLU A 369 -22.25 -23.11 16.29
CA GLU A 369 -21.88 -24.21 17.18
C GLU A 369 -22.26 -23.90 18.64
N LEU A 370 -21.95 -22.69 19.11
CA LEU A 370 -22.28 -22.22 20.46
C LEU A 370 -23.80 -22.09 20.68
N ASN A 371 -24.57 -21.68 19.67
CA ASN A 371 -26.04 -21.64 19.76
C ASN A 371 -26.68 -23.04 19.72
N ILE A 372 -26.05 -24.03 19.08
CA ILE A 372 -26.50 -25.43 19.10
C ILE A 372 -26.23 -26.07 20.48
N ALA A 373 -25.16 -25.66 21.16
CA ALA A 373 -24.82 -26.13 22.51
C ALA A 373 -25.75 -25.60 23.63
N ALA A 374 -26.69 -24.68 23.32
CA ALA A 374 -27.53 -24.01 24.30
C ALA A 374 -28.91 -24.68 24.57
N ALA A 375 -29.18 -25.84 23.98
CA ALA A 375 -30.44 -26.56 24.10
C ALA A 375 -30.26 -27.96 24.74
N PRO A 376 -30.38 -28.10 26.07
CA PRO A 376 -30.46 -29.41 26.70
C PRO A 376 -31.84 -30.05 26.44
N GLU A 377 -31.87 -31.26 25.90
CA GLU A 377 -33.10 -32.06 25.86
C GLU A 377 -33.56 -32.41 27.29
N GLY A 378 -34.80 -32.03 27.64
CA GLY A 378 -35.38 -32.26 28.96
C GLY A 378 -36.87 -32.52 28.85
N ALA A 379 -37.25 -33.78 28.63
CA ALA A 379 -38.65 -34.21 28.53
C ALA A 379 -39.28 -34.47 29.92
N GLY A 380 -40.59 -34.28 30.05
CA GLY A 380 -41.34 -34.74 31.24
C GLY A 380 -42.67 -34.03 31.48
N GLY A 381 -43.78 -34.64 31.04
CA GLY A 381 -45.12 -34.05 31.06
C GLY A 381 -45.82 -33.85 32.42
N THR A 382 -47.10 -33.46 32.32
CA THR A 382 -48.10 -33.21 33.40
C THR A 382 -47.86 -31.96 34.27
N GLN A 383 -48.90 -31.20 34.65
CA GLN A 383 -50.35 -31.38 34.45
C GLN A 383 -50.96 -30.35 33.50
#